data_AF-W4V4A0-F1
#
_entry.id   AF-W4V4A0-F1
#
_cell.length_a   1.000
_cell.length_b   1.000
_cell.length_c   1.000
_cell.angle_alpha   90.00
_cell.angle_beta   90.00
_cell.angle_gamma   90.00
#
_symmetry.space_group_name_H-M   'P 1'
#
loop_
_entity.id
_entity.type
_entity.pdbx_description
1 polymer ?
#
loop_
_entity_poly.entity_id
_entity_poly.type
_entity_poly.pdbx_seq_one_letter_code
_entity_poly.pdbx_strand_id
1 'polypeptide(L)'
;MALSNINESIGGKAMILYLLLDIFIAFVLDFFIGYPKWMPHPVKFIEWLGKNIENIMRNIINASSAEKVNALGEDVVRNTKRLYRNERVAGTAFIIIMAGVVVTVVAGILKLSLLVHPILFHVINVYFTYSAFALKTVATEGYKVFDALKERDIFKARNMLAAAVGRKTENLDEKEIIKGSVESMAESMADRVISPIFYAFLASFFGLGATVVYVYKTINILDQVVGYKNDTYKNFGWATAKLDDIVNYIPARLAGILIVFGAL
;
A
#
# COMPACT_ATOMS: atom_id res chain seq x y z
N MET A 1 -13.13 40.25 -15.02
CA MET A 1 -12.70 39.83 -13.66
C MET A 1 -13.75 38.95 -12.97
N ALA A 2 -15.02 39.36 -12.86
CA ALA A 2 -16.04 38.49 -12.25
C ALA A 2 -16.38 37.24 -13.09
N LEU A 3 -16.51 37.37 -14.41
CA LEU A 3 -16.82 36.23 -15.30
C LEU A 3 -15.65 35.24 -15.47
N SER A 4 -14.39 35.71 -15.38
CA SER A 4 -13.21 34.84 -15.39
C SER A 4 -13.14 33.98 -14.12
N ASN A 5 -13.43 34.57 -12.95
CA ASN A 5 -13.44 33.86 -11.67
C ASN A 5 -14.60 32.85 -11.59
N ILE A 6 -15.74 33.15 -12.23
CA ILE A 6 -16.88 32.21 -12.31
C ILE A 6 -16.53 31.04 -13.23
N ASN A 7 -15.93 31.27 -14.41
CA ASN A 7 -15.49 30.20 -15.30
C ASN A 7 -14.37 29.34 -14.71
N GLU A 8 -13.42 29.93 -13.97
CA GLU A 8 -12.39 29.18 -13.23
C GLU A 8 -13.01 28.35 -12.10
N SER A 9 -13.99 28.90 -11.37
CA SER A 9 -14.71 28.16 -10.32
C SER A 9 -15.55 27.01 -10.88
N ILE A 10 -16.23 27.21 -12.02
CA ILE A 10 -17.00 26.18 -12.71
C ILE A 10 -16.07 25.11 -13.29
N GLY A 11 -14.94 25.52 -13.90
CA GLY A 11 -13.91 24.61 -14.41
C GLY A 11 -13.30 23.73 -13.32
N GLY A 12 -13.00 24.31 -12.16
CA GLY A 12 -12.50 23.56 -11.00
C GLY A 12 -13.51 22.55 -10.46
N LYS A 13 -14.79 22.93 -10.35
CA LYS A 13 -15.86 22.00 -9.92
C LYS A 13 -16.08 20.86 -10.92
N ALA A 14 -16.07 21.16 -12.22
CA ALA A 14 -16.18 20.14 -13.26
C ALA A 14 -14.99 19.17 -13.23
N MET A 15 -13.78 19.69 -13.02
CA MET A 15 -12.57 18.85 -12.89
C MET A 15 -12.67 17.88 -11.70
N ILE A 16 -13.12 18.36 -10.54
CA ILE A 16 -13.34 17.50 -9.36
C ILE A 16 -14.36 16.40 -9.71
N LEU A 17 -15.47 16.74 -10.38
CA LEU A 17 -16.48 15.76 -10.78
C LEU A 17 -15.91 14.69 -11.71
N TYR A 18 -15.07 15.05 -12.69
CA TYR A 18 -14.41 14.08 -13.56
C TYR A 18 -13.44 13.17 -12.81
N LEU A 19 -12.68 13.70 -11.85
CA LEU A 19 -11.79 12.87 -11.03
C LEU A 19 -12.57 11.91 -10.10
N LEU A 20 -13.72 12.34 -9.58
CA LEU A 20 -14.62 11.46 -8.83
C LEU A 20 -15.22 10.37 -9.73
N LEU A 21 -15.54 10.71 -10.97
CA LEU A 21 -15.98 9.75 -11.97
C LEU A 21 -14.87 8.74 -12.31
N ASP A 22 -13.62 9.18 -12.43
CA ASP A 22 -12.47 8.29 -12.64
C ASP A 22 -12.33 7.25 -11.52
N ILE A 23 -12.52 7.66 -10.25
CA ILE A 23 -12.52 6.75 -9.10
C ILE A 23 -13.66 5.73 -9.22
N PHE A 24 -14.86 6.19 -9.59
CA PHE A 24 -16.00 5.31 -9.76
C PHE A 24 -15.76 4.28 -10.88
N ILE A 25 -15.23 4.72 -12.03
CA ILE A 25 -14.86 3.83 -13.14
C ILE A 25 -13.80 2.81 -12.67
N ALA A 26 -12.75 3.26 -11.98
CA ALA A 26 -11.71 2.39 -11.44
C ALA A 26 -12.28 1.34 -10.47
N PHE A 27 -13.20 1.72 -9.59
CA PHE A 27 -13.89 0.80 -8.68
C PHE A 27 -14.70 -0.25 -9.44
N VAL A 28 -15.49 0.17 -10.44
CA VAL A 28 -16.29 -0.74 -11.28
C VAL A 28 -15.39 -1.71 -12.05
N LEU A 29 -14.28 -1.22 -12.61
CA LEU A 29 -13.31 -2.07 -13.30
C LEU A 29 -12.72 -3.13 -12.37
N ASP A 30 -12.30 -2.76 -11.16
CA ASP A 30 -11.74 -3.71 -10.19
C ASP A 30 -12.79 -4.72 -9.72
N PHE A 31 -14.04 -4.30 -9.50
CA PHE A 31 -15.14 -5.19 -9.16
C PHE A 31 -15.38 -6.30 -10.21
N PHE A 32 -15.31 -5.98 -11.50
CA PHE A 32 -15.55 -6.95 -12.57
C PHE A 32 -14.30 -7.70 -13.02
N ILE A 33 -13.16 -7.03 -13.13
CA ILE A 33 -11.94 -7.58 -13.72
C ILE A 33 -11.00 -8.11 -12.63
N GLY A 34 -10.88 -7.41 -11.51
CA GLY A 34 -9.89 -7.69 -10.45
C GLY A 34 -8.46 -7.48 -10.94
N TYR A 35 -7.51 -8.33 -10.51
CA TYR A 35 -6.12 -8.25 -10.96
C TYR A 35 -5.83 -9.15 -12.19
N PRO A 36 -5.83 -8.62 -13.42
CA PRO A 36 -5.42 -9.39 -14.60
C PRO A 36 -3.93 -9.72 -14.54
N LYS A 37 -3.58 -11.00 -14.68
CA LYS A 37 -2.17 -11.47 -14.61
C LYS A 37 -1.28 -10.95 -15.75
N TRP A 38 -1.87 -10.59 -16.88
CA TRP A 38 -1.17 -10.14 -18.09
C TRP A 38 -0.81 -8.66 -18.10
N MET A 39 -1.36 -7.85 -17.18
CA MET A 39 -1.19 -6.41 -17.18
C MET A 39 0.09 -6.00 -16.44
N PRO A 40 0.92 -5.10 -17.00
CA PRO A 40 1.97 -4.44 -16.23
C PRO A 40 1.36 -3.78 -15.00
N HIS A 41 1.91 -4.03 -13.82
CA HIS A 41 1.27 -3.62 -12.58
C HIS A 41 2.17 -2.69 -11.78
N PRO A 42 1.82 -1.39 -11.67
CA PRO A 42 2.67 -0.40 -11.00
C PRO A 42 2.98 -0.77 -9.54
N VAL A 43 2.03 -1.38 -8.82
CA VAL A 43 2.24 -1.86 -7.43
C VAL A 43 3.38 -2.91 -7.37
N LYS A 44 3.43 -3.87 -8.31
CA LYS A 44 4.51 -4.88 -8.35
C LYS A 44 5.86 -4.24 -8.68
N PHE A 45 5.85 -3.21 -9.51
CA PHE A 45 7.06 -2.45 -9.81
C PHE A 45 7.58 -1.71 -8.57
N ILE A 46 6.70 -1.10 -7.77
CA ILE A 46 7.08 -0.44 -6.51
C ILE A 46 7.65 -1.45 -5.51
N GLU A 47 7.02 -2.63 -5.39
CA GLU A 47 7.52 -3.71 -4.53
C GLU A 47 8.91 -4.18 -4.98
N TRP A 48 9.10 -4.44 -6.28
CA TRP A 48 10.38 -4.80 -6.85
C TRP A 48 11.42 -3.70 -6.60
N LEU A 49 11.09 -2.44 -6.87
CA LEU A 49 11.99 -1.32 -6.68
C LEU A 49 12.38 -1.16 -5.20
N GLY A 50 11.41 -1.29 -4.30
CA GLY A 50 11.62 -1.26 -2.86
C GLY A 50 12.58 -2.35 -2.39
N LYS A 51 12.41 -3.59 -2.84
CA LYS A 51 13.32 -4.71 -2.55
C LYS A 51 14.74 -4.47 -3.09
N ASN A 52 14.88 -3.90 -4.28
CA ASN A 52 16.20 -3.60 -4.85
C ASN A 52 16.92 -2.48 -4.08
N ILE A 53 16.22 -1.38 -3.78
CA ILE A 53 16.80 -0.26 -3.04
C ILE A 53 17.12 -0.66 -1.60
N GLU A 54 16.26 -1.46 -0.95
CA GLU A 54 16.52 -2.01 0.38
C GLU A 54 17.81 -2.82 0.42
N ASN A 55 18.00 -3.74 -0.54
CA ASN A 55 19.23 -4.51 -0.68
C ASN A 55 20.47 -3.62 -0.85
N ILE A 56 20.38 -2.58 -1.70
CA ILE A 56 21.47 -1.62 -1.91
C ILE A 56 21.81 -0.89 -0.61
N MET A 57 20.80 -0.34 0.08
CA MET A 57 21.00 0.41 1.31
C MET A 57 21.57 -0.47 2.42
N ARG A 58 21.11 -1.72 2.51
CA ARG A 58 21.63 -2.70 3.47
C ARG A 58 23.09 -3.06 3.21
N ASN A 59 23.47 -3.25 1.94
CA ASN A 59 24.87 -3.49 1.58
C ASN A 59 25.78 -2.32 1.98
N ILE A 60 25.31 -1.08 1.82
CA ILE A 60 26.03 0.13 2.25
C ILE A 60 26.19 0.17 3.77
N ILE A 61 25.13 -0.12 4.53
CA ILE A 61 25.16 -0.14 6.00
C ILE A 61 26.12 -1.23 6.50
N ASN A 62 26.06 -2.44 5.92
CA ASN A 62 26.90 -3.56 6.30
C ASN A 62 28.38 -3.30 5.98
N ALA A 63 28.69 -2.73 4.82
CA ALA A 63 30.06 -2.33 4.46
C ALA A 63 30.63 -1.29 5.44
N SER A 64 29.82 -0.31 5.85
CA SER A 64 30.23 0.71 6.82
C SER A 64 30.36 0.18 8.28
N SER A 65 29.75 -0.97 8.56
CA SER A 65 29.75 -1.62 9.87
C SER A 65 30.86 -2.65 10.03
N ALA A 66 31.22 -3.37 8.95
CA ALA A 66 32.31 -4.35 8.93
C ALA A 66 33.69 -3.72 9.19
N GLU A 67 33.88 -2.45 8.82
CA GLU A 67 35.11 -1.70 9.05
C GLU A 67 35.38 -1.38 10.54
N LYS A 68 34.42 -1.59 11.45
CA LYS A 68 34.47 -1.08 12.84
C LYS A 68 34.52 -2.14 13.94
N VAL A 69 34.73 -3.41 13.60
CA VAL A 69 34.72 -4.53 14.58
C VAL A 69 36.12 -4.82 15.15
N ASN A 70 36.79 -3.81 15.69
CA ASN A 70 38.03 -3.96 16.48
C ASN A 70 38.01 -3.06 17.72
N ALA A 71 36.93 -3.09 18.52
CA ALA A 71 36.88 -2.35 19.78
C ALA A 71 36.22 -3.18 20.89
N LEU A 72 36.86 -3.24 22.06
CA LEU A 72 36.38 -3.91 23.29
C LEU A 72 35.77 -2.87 24.24
N GLY A 73 34.75 -3.27 25.03
CA GLY A 73 34.22 -2.45 26.14
C GLY A 73 33.10 -1.47 25.76
N GLU A 74 33.10 -0.25 26.33
CA GLU A 74 32.09 0.80 26.09
C GLU A 74 31.91 1.15 24.60
N ASP A 75 32.97 0.97 23.81
CA ASP A 75 32.95 1.17 22.37
C ASP A 75 31.98 0.22 21.65
N VAL A 76 31.75 -0.99 22.16
CA VAL A 76 30.77 -1.94 21.61
C VAL A 76 29.35 -1.40 21.80
N VAL A 77 29.02 -0.89 22.99
CA VAL A 77 27.69 -0.33 23.31
C VAL A 77 27.45 0.96 22.52
N ARG A 78 28.46 1.83 22.43
CA ARG A 78 28.40 3.07 21.64
C ARG A 78 28.24 2.79 20.14
N ASN A 79 28.96 1.79 19.62
CA ASN A 79 28.84 1.37 18.22
C ASN A 79 27.48 0.76 17.93
N THR A 80 26.92 -0.04 18.84
CA THR A 80 25.57 -0.64 18.70
C THR A 80 24.48 0.42 18.65
N LYS A 81 24.50 1.40 19.57
CA LYS A 81 23.54 2.53 19.53
C LYS A 81 23.66 3.36 18.26
N ARG A 82 24.89 3.58 17.77
CA ARG A 82 25.14 4.30 16.52
C ARG A 82 24.63 3.52 15.31
N LEU A 83 24.80 2.20 15.30
CA LEU A 83 24.28 1.31 14.25
C LEU A 83 22.76 1.41 14.16
N TYR A 84 22.04 1.22 15.28
CA TYR A 84 20.58 1.33 15.30
C TYR A 84 20.08 2.70 14.83
N ARG A 85 20.79 3.77 15.19
CA ARG A 85 20.47 5.11 14.70
C ARG A 85 20.69 5.22 13.19
N ASN A 86 21.79 4.70 12.68
CA ASN A 86 22.09 4.72 11.24
C ASN A 86 21.05 3.92 10.45
N GLU A 87 20.61 2.76 10.96
CA GLU A 87 19.53 1.97 10.36
C GLU A 87 18.22 2.74 10.30
N ARG A 88 17.84 3.43 11.37
CA ARG A 88 16.62 4.28 11.38
C ARG A 88 16.71 5.44 10.41
N VAL A 89 17.86 6.11 10.33
CA VAL A 89 18.08 7.20 9.37
C VAL A 89 18.01 6.67 7.94
N ALA A 90 18.66 5.54 7.66
CA ALA A 90 18.61 4.89 6.35
C ALA A 90 17.17 4.48 5.99
N GLY A 91 16.43 3.87 6.92
CA GLY A 91 15.02 3.51 6.73
C GLY A 91 14.10 4.72 6.50
N THR A 92 14.37 5.84 7.17
CA THR A 92 13.63 7.09 6.95
C THR A 92 13.96 7.69 5.59
N ALA A 93 15.23 7.71 5.20
CA ALA A 93 15.64 8.15 3.86
C ALA A 93 15.05 7.25 2.77
N PHE A 94 15.01 5.94 3.00
CA PHE A 94 14.44 4.94 2.09
C PHE A 94 12.98 5.26 1.73
N ILE A 95 12.12 5.45 2.73
CA ILE A 95 10.71 5.78 2.47
C ILE A 95 10.53 7.14 1.78
N ILE A 96 11.32 8.15 2.15
CA ILE A 96 11.29 9.47 1.52
C ILE A 96 11.70 9.39 0.04
N ILE A 97 12.79 8.67 -0.26
CA ILE A 97 13.28 8.49 -1.62
C ILE A 97 12.24 7.73 -2.45
N MET A 98 11.71 6.63 -1.93
CA MET A 98 10.69 5.83 -2.63
C MET A 98 9.43 6.64 -2.91
N ALA A 99 8.90 7.36 -1.92
CA ALA A 99 7.75 8.23 -2.11
C ALA A 99 8.05 9.35 -3.12
N GLY A 100 9.22 10.00 -3.04
CA GLY A 100 9.64 11.04 -3.97
C GLY A 100 9.75 10.55 -5.42
N VAL A 101 10.33 9.36 -5.64
CA VAL A 101 10.41 8.73 -6.96
C VAL A 101 9.00 8.45 -7.49
N VAL A 102 8.13 7.84 -6.68
CA VAL A 102 6.76 7.51 -7.10
C VAL A 102 5.96 8.76 -7.43
N VAL A 103 6.02 9.80 -6.60
CA VAL A 103 5.37 11.09 -6.88
C VAL A 103 5.88 11.66 -8.20
N THR A 104 7.20 11.69 -8.40
CA THR A 104 7.81 12.27 -9.60
C THR A 104 7.37 11.52 -10.86
N VAL A 105 7.38 10.19 -10.83
CA VAL A 105 7.01 9.36 -11.99
C VAL A 105 5.52 9.45 -12.26
N VAL A 106 4.65 9.24 -11.26
CA VAL A 106 3.19 9.22 -11.47
C VAL A 106 2.68 10.61 -11.87
N ALA A 107 3.07 11.67 -11.14
CA ALA A 107 2.68 13.04 -11.50
C ALA A 107 3.29 13.47 -12.85
N GLY A 108 4.52 13.03 -13.16
CA GLY A 108 5.16 13.27 -14.45
C GLY A 108 4.37 12.65 -15.61
N ILE A 109 3.99 11.36 -15.49
CA ILE A 109 3.18 10.66 -16.51
C ILE A 109 1.83 11.35 -16.67
N LEU A 110 1.14 11.67 -15.57
CA LEU A 110 -0.15 12.36 -15.61
C LEU A 110 -0.03 13.74 -16.26
N LYS A 111 0.97 14.54 -15.88
CA LYS A 111 1.21 15.86 -16.50
C LYS A 111 1.51 15.73 -17.99
N LEU A 112 2.35 14.78 -18.39
CA LEU A 112 2.65 14.52 -19.81
C LEU A 112 1.41 14.10 -20.58
N SER A 113 0.56 13.25 -20.00
CA SER A 113 -0.68 12.81 -20.63
C SER A 113 -1.67 13.96 -20.84
N LEU A 114 -1.73 14.92 -19.92
CA LEU A 114 -2.54 16.13 -20.05
C LEU A 114 -2.05 17.04 -21.18
N LEU A 115 -0.72 17.11 -21.40
CA LEU A 115 -0.14 17.85 -22.53
C LEU A 115 -0.49 17.21 -23.88
N VAL A 116 -0.68 15.89 -23.93
CA VAL A 116 -1.08 15.18 -25.15
C VAL A 116 -2.59 15.33 -25.39
N HIS A 117 -3.43 14.96 -24.42
CA HIS A 117 -4.88 15.11 -24.53
C HIS A 117 -5.60 14.96 -23.17
N PRO A 118 -6.64 15.77 -22.85
CA PRO A 118 -7.38 15.65 -21.57
C PRO A 118 -7.99 14.26 -21.32
N ILE A 119 -8.54 13.61 -22.35
CA ILE A 119 -9.08 12.24 -22.22
C ILE A 119 -7.97 11.23 -21.87
N LEU A 120 -6.76 11.40 -22.42
CA LEU A 120 -5.65 10.50 -22.13
C LEU A 120 -5.23 10.59 -20.66
N PHE A 121 -5.27 11.81 -20.09
CA PHE A 121 -5.09 12.01 -18.65
C PHE A 121 -6.09 11.18 -17.84
N HIS A 122 -7.38 11.25 -18.16
CA HIS A 122 -8.40 10.47 -17.45
C HIS A 122 -8.20 8.96 -17.61
N VAL A 123 -7.88 8.48 -18.82
CA VAL A 123 -7.58 7.05 -19.05
C VAL A 123 -6.41 6.57 -18.17
N ILE A 124 -5.33 7.35 -18.11
CA ILE A 124 -4.15 7.01 -17.30
C ILE A 124 -4.43 7.15 -15.80
N ASN A 125 -5.18 8.17 -15.39
CA ASN A 125 -5.59 8.37 -14.00
C ASN A 125 -6.48 7.22 -13.51
N VAL A 126 -7.45 6.79 -14.33
CA VAL A 126 -8.28 5.60 -14.08
C VAL A 126 -7.40 4.37 -13.96
N TYR A 127 -6.45 4.16 -14.89
CA TYR A 127 -5.55 2.99 -14.85
C TYR A 127 -4.74 2.92 -13.55
N PHE A 128 -4.09 4.01 -13.15
CA PHE A 128 -3.35 4.06 -11.89
C PHE A 128 -4.29 3.77 -10.71
N THR A 129 -5.40 4.51 -10.61
CA THR A 129 -6.37 4.36 -9.51
C THR A 129 -6.92 2.93 -9.41
N TYR A 130 -7.31 2.34 -10.55
CA TYR A 130 -7.76 0.95 -10.66
C TYR A 130 -6.70 -0.03 -10.14
N SER A 131 -5.46 0.09 -10.61
CA SER A 131 -4.39 -0.83 -10.20
C SER A 131 -3.95 -0.66 -8.74
N ALA A 132 -4.39 0.40 -8.06
CA ALA A 132 -4.21 0.56 -6.62
C ALA A 132 -5.31 -0.12 -5.78
N PHE A 133 -6.46 -0.45 -6.37
CA PHE A 133 -7.57 -1.13 -5.70
C PHE A 133 -7.42 -2.65 -5.79
N ALA A 134 -7.98 -3.38 -4.82
CA ALA A 134 -7.85 -4.84 -4.71
C ALA A 134 -9.16 -5.55 -4.31
N LEU A 135 -10.32 -4.92 -4.49
CA LEU A 135 -11.62 -5.37 -4.00
C LEU A 135 -11.93 -6.81 -4.40
N LYS A 136 -11.90 -7.11 -5.70
CA LYS A 136 -12.23 -8.46 -6.19
C LYS A 136 -11.23 -9.51 -5.67
N THR A 137 -9.97 -9.12 -5.55
CA THR A 137 -8.91 -10.02 -5.07
C THR A 137 -9.11 -10.34 -3.59
N VAL A 138 -9.36 -9.33 -2.75
CA VAL A 138 -9.67 -9.53 -1.33
C VAL A 138 -10.91 -10.41 -1.17
N ALA A 139 -11.98 -10.15 -1.92
CA ALA A 139 -13.18 -10.99 -1.89
C ALA A 139 -12.87 -12.44 -2.28
N THR A 140 -12.11 -12.65 -3.36
CA THR A 140 -11.74 -13.98 -3.85
C THR A 140 -10.86 -14.74 -2.86
N GLU A 141 -9.96 -14.06 -2.15
CA GLU A 141 -9.12 -14.65 -1.10
C GLU A 141 -9.98 -15.14 0.07
N GLY A 142 -10.95 -14.35 0.51
CA GLY A 142 -11.90 -14.74 1.57
C GLY A 142 -12.77 -15.93 1.15
N TYR A 143 -13.31 -15.91 -0.07
CA TYR A 143 -14.14 -17.01 -0.57
C TYR A 143 -13.39 -18.34 -0.65
N LYS A 144 -12.09 -18.36 -0.97
CA LYS A 144 -11.31 -19.60 -0.97
C LYS A 144 -11.26 -20.29 0.40
N VAL A 145 -11.14 -19.52 1.48
CA VAL A 145 -11.15 -20.08 2.84
C VAL A 145 -12.57 -20.53 3.20
N PHE A 146 -13.57 -19.70 2.89
CA PHE A 146 -14.98 -20.01 3.12
C PHE A 146 -15.42 -21.30 2.42
N ASP A 147 -15.11 -21.47 1.14
CA ASP A 147 -15.47 -22.65 0.35
C ASP A 147 -14.79 -23.91 0.89
N ALA A 148 -13.53 -23.82 1.31
CA ALA A 148 -12.84 -24.95 1.94
C ALA A 148 -13.48 -25.38 3.28
N LEU A 149 -13.90 -24.41 4.10
CA LEU A 149 -14.63 -24.68 5.34
C LEU A 149 -16.01 -25.28 5.07
N LYS A 150 -16.72 -24.78 4.06
CA LYS A 150 -18.03 -25.30 3.61
C LYS A 150 -17.93 -26.76 3.14
N GLU A 151 -16.83 -27.11 2.48
CA GLU A 151 -16.49 -28.47 2.07
C GLU A 151 -16.01 -29.37 3.23
N ARG A 152 -15.86 -28.82 4.44
CA ARG A 152 -15.29 -29.47 5.64
C ARG A 152 -13.84 -29.95 5.45
N ASP A 153 -13.11 -29.33 4.52
CA ASP A 153 -11.69 -29.61 4.27
C ASP A 153 -10.80 -28.64 5.08
N ILE A 154 -10.53 -29.01 6.32
CA ILE A 154 -9.70 -28.22 7.25
C ILE A 154 -8.27 -28.06 6.72
N PHE A 155 -7.72 -29.06 6.03
CA PHE A 155 -6.36 -28.98 5.51
C PHE A 155 -6.27 -27.94 4.39
N LYS A 156 -7.22 -27.96 3.46
CA LYS A 156 -7.36 -26.95 2.41
C LYS A 156 -7.60 -25.56 3.02
N ALA A 157 -8.46 -25.43 4.03
CA ALA A 157 -8.72 -24.16 4.69
C ALA A 157 -7.46 -23.58 5.35
N ARG A 158 -6.65 -24.40 6.03
CA ARG A 158 -5.34 -23.99 6.58
C ARG A 158 -4.39 -23.49 5.51
N ASN A 159 -4.29 -24.19 4.38
CA ASN A 159 -3.42 -23.80 3.27
C ASN A 159 -3.87 -22.49 2.60
N MET A 160 -5.18 -22.32 2.39
CA MET A 160 -5.73 -21.08 1.85
C MET A 160 -5.51 -19.91 2.81
N LEU A 161 -5.70 -20.13 4.13
CA LEU A 161 -5.44 -19.11 5.14
C LEU A 161 -3.96 -18.75 5.22
N ALA A 162 -3.04 -19.73 5.16
CA ALA A 162 -1.59 -19.49 5.21
C ALA A 162 -1.14 -18.51 4.13
N ALA A 163 -1.71 -18.62 2.92
CA ALA A 163 -1.43 -17.71 1.82
C ALA A 163 -1.91 -16.27 2.10
N ALA A 164 -2.97 -16.09 2.90
CA ALA A 164 -3.49 -14.77 3.26
C ALA A 164 -2.76 -14.13 4.45
N VAL A 165 -2.40 -14.91 5.48
CA VAL A 165 -1.80 -14.37 6.72
C VAL A 165 -0.27 -14.37 6.76
N GLY A 166 0.40 -15.02 5.80
CA GLY A 166 1.87 -15.05 5.73
C GLY A 166 2.56 -15.76 6.91
N ARG A 167 1.83 -16.54 7.70
CA ARG A 167 2.31 -17.30 8.87
C ARG A 167 1.85 -18.75 8.81
N LYS A 168 2.50 -19.61 9.60
CA LYS A 168 2.12 -21.02 9.73
C LYS A 168 0.72 -21.17 10.33
N THR A 169 -0.12 -22.00 9.71
CA THR A 169 -1.52 -22.28 10.10
C THR A 169 -1.77 -23.77 10.35
N GLU A 170 -0.72 -24.60 10.31
CA GLU A 170 -0.77 -26.07 10.31
C GLU A 170 -1.56 -26.67 11.48
N ASN A 171 -1.56 -25.99 12.63
CA ASN A 171 -2.17 -26.47 13.87
C ASN A 171 -3.48 -25.77 14.25
N LEU A 172 -4.01 -24.87 13.40
CA LEU A 172 -5.21 -24.10 13.75
C LEU A 172 -6.47 -24.96 13.68
N ASP A 173 -7.33 -24.88 14.70
CA ASP A 173 -8.66 -25.47 14.64
C ASP A 173 -9.61 -24.66 13.72
N GLU A 174 -10.82 -25.17 13.50
CA GLU A 174 -11.82 -24.51 12.65
C GLU A 174 -12.15 -23.08 13.12
N LYS A 175 -12.25 -22.85 14.43
CA LYS A 175 -12.59 -21.53 15.00
C LYS A 175 -11.44 -20.55 14.81
N GLU A 176 -10.21 -21.01 14.99
CA GLU A 176 -9.00 -20.23 14.77
C GLU A 176 -8.82 -19.89 13.29
N ILE A 177 -9.19 -20.81 12.37
CA ILE A 177 -9.19 -20.54 10.93
C ILE A 177 -10.21 -19.46 10.59
N ILE A 178 -11.45 -19.58 11.08
CA ILE A 178 -12.50 -18.58 10.87
C ILE A 178 -12.06 -17.21 11.39
N LYS A 179 -11.57 -17.17 12.64
CA LYS A 179 -11.08 -15.93 13.27
C LYS A 179 -9.96 -15.30 12.44
N GLY A 180 -8.93 -16.08 12.10
CA GLY A 180 -7.81 -15.59 11.29
C GLY A 180 -8.23 -15.11 9.91
N SER A 181 -9.22 -15.78 9.30
CA SER A 181 -9.79 -15.35 8.02
C SER A 181 -10.51 -14.01 8.14
N VAL A 182 -11.35 -13.82 9.17
CA VAL A 182 -12.08 -12.56 9.39
C VAL A 182 -11.11 -11.43 9.67
N GLU A 183 -10.12 -11.64 10.54
CA GLU A 183 -9.07 -10.65 10.85
C GLU A 183 -8.30 -10.23 9.59
N SER A 184 -7.81 -11.21 8.82
CA SER A 184 -7.02 -10.97 7.61
C SER A 184 -7.83 -10.29 6.49
N MET A 185 -9.12 -10.65 6.35
CA MET A 185 -10.00 -10.00 5.37
C MET A 185 -10.36 -8.58 5.78
N ALA A 186 -10.59 -8.34 7.08
CA ALA A 186 -10.85 -6.99 7.59
C ALA A 186 -9.62 -6.08 7.40
N GLU A 187 -8.42 -6.57 7.71
CA GLU A 187 -7.15 -5.88 7.47
C GLU A 187 -6.95 -5.59 5.98
N SER A 188 -7.08 -6.62 5.13
CA SER A 188 -6.93 -6.46 3.68
C SER A 188 -7.96 -5.51 3.08
N MET A 189 -9.20 -5.49 3.60
CA MET A 189 -10.22 -4.56 3.14
C MET A 189 -9.91 -3.13 3.55
N ALA A 190 -9.42 -2.91 4.78
CA ALA A 190 -8.94 -1.61 5.21
C ALA A 190 -7.80 -1.10 4.30
N ASP A 191 -6.72 -1.87 4.17
CA ASP A 191 -5.49 -1.42 3.52
C ASP A 191 -5.54 -1.41 1.99
N ARG A 192 -6.27 -2.38 1.41
CA ARG A 192 -6.24 -2.60 -0.03
C ARG A 192 -7.46 -2.07 -0.77
N VAL A 193 -8.51 -1.70 -0.05
CA VAL A 193 -9.76 -1.17 -0.64
C VAL A 193 -10.10 0.19 -0.06
N ILE A 194 -10.36 0.27 1.24
CA ILE A 194 -10.89 1.49 1.86
C ILE A 194 -9.85 2.62 1.89
N SER A 195 -8.62 2.36 2.32
CA SER A 195 -7.56 3.38 2.37
C SER A 195 -7.22 3.97 0.99
N PRO A 196 -7.01 3.16 -0.08
CA PRO A 196 -6.83 3.70 -1.42
C PRO A 196 -8.01 4.54 -1.90
N ILE A 197 -9.25 4.10 -1.71
CA ILE A 197 -10.45 4.86 -2.12
C ILE A 197 -10.54 6.17 -1.34
N PHE A 198 -10.29 6.13 -0.03
CA PHE A 198 -10.29 7.30 0.84
C PHE A 198 -9.29 8.37 0.37
N TYR A 199 -8.05 7.96 0.11
CA TYR A 199 -7.01 8.88 -0.36
C TYR A 199 -7.26 9.36 -1.79
N ALA A 200 -7.80 8.52 -2.67
CA ALA A 200 -8.20 8.94 -4.01
C ALA A 200 -9.26 10.04 -3.94
N PHE A 201 -10.30 9.82 -3.14
CA PHE A 201 -11.40 10.75 -2.96
C PHE A 201 -10.90 12.09 -2.41
N LEU A 202 -10.16 12.07 -1.30
CA LEU A 202 -9.65 13.29 -0.66
C LEU A 202 -8.71 14.07 -1.59
N ALA A 203 -7.80 13.38 -2.28
CA ALA A 203 -6.82 14.01 -3.15
C ALA A 203 -7.41 14.54 -4.46
N SER A 204 -8.56 14.01 -4.91
CA SER A 204 -9.27 14.52 -6.09
C SER A 204 -9.76 15.96 -5.91
N PHE A 205 -10.05 16.41 -4.69
CA PHE A 205 -10.36 17.83 -4.42
C PHE A 205 -9.18 18.77 -4.68
N PHE A 206 -7.95 18.23 -4.73
CA PHE A 206 -6.73 18.96 -5.02
C PHE A 206 -6.15 18.62 -6.41
N GLY A 207 -6.83 17.79 -7.20
CA GLY A 207 -6.32 17.33 -8.50
C GLY A 207 -5.17 16.32 -8.41
N LEU A 208 -4.95 15.68 -7.25
CA LEU A 208 -3.81 14.80 -6.97
C LEU A 208 -4.22 13.34 -6.72
N GLY A 209 -5.44 12.94 -7.12
CA GLY A 209 -6.06 11.63 -6.89
C GLY A 209 -5.10 10.44 -6.97
N ALA A 210 -4.74 10.03 -8.19
CA ALA A 210 -3.85 8.89 -8.39
C ALA A 210 -2.47 9.07 -7.73
N THR A 211 -1.87 10.26 -7.78
CA THR A 211 -0.55 10.50 -7.18
C THR A 211 -0.52 10.22 -5.68
N VAL A 212 -1.50 10.72 -4.92
CA VAL A 212 -1.57 10.52 -3.47
C VAL A 212 -1.91 9.08 -3.12
N VAL A 213 -2.79 8.43 -3.88
CA VAL A 213 -3.08 6.99 -3.73
C VAL A 213 -1.80 6.16 -3.87
N TYR A 214 -0.92 6.54 -4.80
CA TYR A 214 0.35 5.87 -5.02
C TYR A 214 1.39 6.14 -3.94
N VAL A 215 1.36 7.32 -3.31
CA VAL A 215 2.14 7.56 -2.09
C VAL A 215 1.67 6.62 -0.99
N TYR A 216 0.36 6.56 -0.74
CA TYR A 216 -0.21 5.63 0.23
C TYR A 216 0.19 4.17 -0.08
N LYS A 217 0.04 3.73 -1.34
CA LYS A 217 0.45 2.39 -1.74
C LYS A 217 1.93 2.13 -1.56
N THR A 218 2.78 3.12 -1.81
CA THR A 218 4.21 2.99 -1.54
C THR A 218 4.46 2.74 -0.06
N ILE A 219 3.82 3.51 0.83
CA ILE A 219 3.95 3.33 2.29
C ILE A 219 3.54 1.91 2.68
N ASN A 220 2.35 1.47 2.24
CA ASN A 220 1.81 0.15 2.56
C ASN A 220 2.64 -1.02 2.02
N ILE A 221 3.14 -0.90 0.79
CA ILE A 221 4.04 -1.91 0.21
C ILE A 221 5.37 -1.95 0.98
N LEU A 222 5.95 -0.80 1.31
CA LEU A 222 7.21 -0.76 2.02
C LEU A 222 7.08 -1.31 3.43
N ASP A 223 5.95 -1.11 4.11
CA ASP A 223 5.68 -1.79 5.38
C ASP A 223 5.65 -3.32 5.22
N GLN A 224 5.01 -3.84 4.17
CA GLN A 224 5.03 -5.28 3.89
C GLN A 224 6.41 -5.82 3.50
N VAL A 225 7.31 -4.98 2.96
CA VAL A 225 8.67 -5.38 2.58
C VAL A 225 9.62 -5.32 3.78
N VAL A 226 9.56 -4.26 4.59
CA VAL A 226 10.57 -3.98 5.64
C VAL A 226 9.99 -3.73 7.03
N GLY A 227 8.69 -3.70 7.23
CA GLY A 227 8.02 -3.37 8.50
C GLY A 227 8.07 -4.45 9.59
N TYR A 228 8.67 -5.61 9.30
CA TYR A 228 8.74 -6.72 10.23
C TYR A 228 9.49 -6.38 11.53
N LYS A 229 8.93 -6.78 12.66
CA LYS A 229 9.56 -6.62 13.99
C LYS A 229 10.56 -7.75 14.29
N ASN A 230 11.54 -7.95 13.40
CA ASN A 230 12.67 -8.87 13.60
C ASN A 230 13.99 -8.10 13.74
N ASP A 231 15.08 -8.78 14.12
CA ASP A 231 16.37 -8.13 14.36
C ASP A 231 16.92 -7.39 13.13
N THR A 232 16.54 -7.83 11.93
CA THR A 232 16.96 -7.25 10.65
C THR A 232 16.25 -5.95 10.31
N TYR A 233 14.98 -5.82 10.69
CA TYR A 233 14.08 -4.76 10.22
C TYR A 233 13.55 -3.85 11.32
N LYS A 234 13.66 -4.23 12.60
CA LYS A 234 13.13 -3.47 13.74
C LYS A 234 13.54 -1.99 13.75
N ASN A 235 14.76 -1.66 13.30
CA ASN A 235 15.22 -0.28 13.20
C ASN A 235 15.06 0.30 11.79
N PHE A 236 15.41 -0.46 10.74
CA PHE A 236 15.32 0.01 9.36
C PHE A 236 13.87 0.25 8.92
N GLY A 237 12.97 -0.70 9.17
CA GLY A 237 11.54 -0.58 8.86
C GLY A 237 10.73 0.24 9.85
N TRP A 238 11.35 0.82 10.88
CA TRP A 238 10.61 1.55 11.91
C TRP A 238 9.81 2.71 11.32
N ALA A 239 10.40 3.46 10.39
CA ALA A 239 9.74 4.61 9.77
C ALA A 239 8.60 4.20 8.84
N THR A 240 8.74 3.11 8.08
CA THR A 240 7.70 2.59 7.19
C THR A 240 6.51 2.09 7.99
N ALA A 241 6.75 1.27 9.01
CA ALA A 241 5.69 0.75 9.88
C ALA A 241 4.97 1.86 10.64
N LYS A 242 5.72 2.84 11.16
CA LYS A 242 5.09 3.95 11.88
C LYS A 242 4.26 4.84 10.95
N LEU A 243 4.72 5.06 9.71
CA LEU A 243 3.98 5.87 8.76
C LEU A 243 2.74 5.13 8.27
N ASP A 244 2.82 3.81 8.02
CA ASP A 244 1.67 2.98 7.66
C ASP A 244 0.57 3.05 8.73
N ASP A 245 0.93 2.84 10.01
CA ASP A 245 0.01 3.00 11.16
C ASP A 245 -0.70 4.38 11.16
N ILE A 246 0.03 5.45 10.81
CA ILE A 246 -0.51 6.82 10.80
C ILE A 246 -1.49 7.01 9.65
N VAL A 247 -1.12 6.60 8.43
CA VAL A 247 -1.97 6.82 7.25
C VAL A 247 -3.20 5.92 7.28
N ASN A 248 -3.12 4.73 7.88
CA ASN A 248 -4.27 3.84 8.04
C ASN A 248 -5.16 4.18 9.25
N TYR A 249 -4.76 5.10 10.14
CA TYR A 249 -5.51 5.38 11.38
C TYR A 249 -6.99 5.77 11.15
N ILE A 250 -7.25 6.69 10.21
CA ILE A 250 -8.62 7.14 9.89
C ILE A 250 -9.32 6.11 8.98
N PRO A 251 -8.72 5.69 7.85
CA PRO A 251 -9.34 4.72 6.97
C PRO A 251 -9.71 3.39 7.63
N ALA A 252 -8.89 2.85 8.54
CA ALA A 252 -9.16 1.59 9.21
C ALA A 252 -10.42 1.66 10.11
N ARG A 253 -10.67 2.82 10.74
CA ARG A 253 -11.90 3.03 11.53
C ARG A 253 -13.13 3.13 10.65
N LEU A 254 -12.99 3.84 9.53
CA LEU A 254 -14.04 3.90 8.52
C LEU A 254 -14.34 2.50 7.97
N ALA A 255 -13.29 1.71 7.67
CA ALA A 255 -13.42 0.34 7.22
C ALA A 255 -14.17 -0.52 8.24
N GLY A 256 -13.84 -0.43 9.54
CA GLY A 256 -14.55 -1.13 10.60
C GLY A 256 -16.05 -0.80 10.63
N ILE A 257 -16.42 0.48 10.48
CA ILE A 257 -17.82 0.92 10.41
C ILE A 257 -18.49 0.34 9.16
N LEU A 258 -17.86 0.46 7.99
CA LEU A 258 -18.39 -0.03 6.72
C LEU A 258 -18.55 -1.56 6.68
N ILE A 259 -17.64 -2.30 7.30
CA ILE A 259 -17.73 -3.76 7.46
C ILE A 259 -18.98 -4.13 8.25
N VAL A 260 -19.22 -3.46 9.37
CA VAL A 260 -20.39 -3.72 10.21
C VAL A 260 -21.67 -3.42 9.44
N PHE A 261 -21.75 -2.29 8.74
CA PHE A 261 -22.92 -1.96 7.93
C PHE A 261 -23.13 -2.91 6.76
N GLY A 262 -22.07 -3.35 6.09
CA GLY A 262 -22.17 -4.30 4.98
C GLY A 262 -22.54 -5.73 5.40
N ALA A 263 -22.45 -6.04 6.70
CA ALA A 263 -22.83 -7.34 7.25
C ALA A 263 -24.29 -7.41 7.74
N LEU A 264 -25.00 -6.29 7.78
CA LEU A 264 -26.44 -6.20 8.09
C LEU A 264 -27.28 -6.51 6.85
#